data_AF-A0A7J8KBL1-F1
#
_entry.id   AF-A0A7J8KBL1-F1
#
_cell.length_a   1.000
_cell.length_b   1.000
_cell.length_c   1.000
_cell.angle_alpha   90.00
_cell.angle_beta   90.00
_cell.angle_gamma   90.00
#
_symmetry.space_group_name_H-M   'P 1'
#
loop_
_entity.id
_entity.type
_entity.pdbx_description
1 polymer ?
#
loop_
_entity_poly.entity_id
_entity_poly.type
_entity_poly.pdbx_seq_one_letter_code
_entity_poly.pdbx_strand_id
1 'polypeptide(L)'
;MRKTNFKTPGVIKDEQEIVQKRTFTKWINSHLAKRKPPMVVEDLFEDMKDGVKLLALLEVLSGQKLPCEQGRRMKRIHAVANIGTALKFLEGRKVRETKLNT
;
A
#
# COMPACT_ATOMS: atom_id res chain seq x y z
N MET A 1 26.97 -29.74 23.27
CA MET A 1 26.55 -29.93 21.85
C MET A 1 25.55 -28.84 21.50
N ARG A 2 25.90 -27.91 20.59
CA ARG A 2 24.97 -26.86 20.12
C ARG A 2 24.02 -27.52 19.10
N LYS A 3 22.74 -27.65 19.44
CA LYS A 3 21.71 -28.05 18.48
C LYS A 3 21.52 -26.88 17.51
N THR A 4 22.04 -27.00 16.29
CA THR A 4 21.76 -26.05 15.22
C THR A 4 20.33 -26.29 14.74
N ASN A 5 19.42 -25.36 15.07
CA ASN A 5 18.07 -25.34 14.52
C ASN A 5 18.15 -25.01 13.02
N PHE A 6 18.29 -26.04 12.20
CA PHE A 6 18.11 -25.91 10.75
C PHE A 6 16.62 -25.68 10.47
N LYS A 7 16.24 -24.42 10.25
CA LYS A 7 14.91 -24.10 9.71
C LYS A 7 14.84 -24.59 8.26
N THR A 8 13.78 -25.29 7.92
CA THR A 8 13.55 -25.74 6.54
C THR A 8 13.35 -24.54 5.61
N PRO A 9 13.74 -24.62 4.32
CA PRO A 9 13.65 -23.48 3.39
C PRO A 9 12.25 -22.84 3.27
N GLY A 10 11.18 -23.65 3.42
CA GLY A 10 9.80 -23.15 3.45
C GLY A 10 9.52 -22.23 4.64
N VAL A 11 9.97 -22.61 5.84
CA VAL A 11 9.79 -21.80 7.07
C VAL A 11 10.55 -20.48 6.98
N ILE A 12 11.75 -20.48 6.37
CA ILE A 12 12.54 -19.24 6.20
C ILE A 12 11.84 -18.27 5.24
N LYS A 13 11.23 -18.79 4.16
CA LYS A 13 10.48 -17.98 3.19
C LYS A 13 9.24 -17.34 3.83
N ASP A 14 8.48 -18.11 4.60
CA ASP A 14 7.29 -17.63 5.30
C ASP A 14 7.64 -16.57 6.35
N GLU A 15 8.74 -16.77 7.10
CA GLU A 15 9.25 -15.78 8.06
C GLU A 15 9.67 -14.48 7.38
N GLN A 16 10.36 -14.56 6.23
CA GLN A 16 10.75 -13.39 5.45
C GLN A 16 9.53 -12.63 4.93
N GLU A 17 8.51 -13.33 4.42
CA GLU A 17 7.27 -12.72 3.93
C GLU A 17 6.52 -12.00 5.07
N ILE A 18 6.43 -12.62 6.25
CA ILE A 18 5.82 -12.00 7.43
C ILE A 18 6.59 -10.74 7.85
N VAL A 19 7.92 -10.79 7.89
CA VAL A 19 8.75 -9.63 8.25
C VAL A 19 8.58 -8.51 7.23
N GLN A 20 8.55 -8.82 5.94
CA GLN A 20 8.32 -7.85 4.87
C GLN A 20 6.93 -7.21 4.99
N LYS A 21 5.86 -8.01 5.14
CA LYS A 21 4.49 -7.51 5.33
C LYS A 21 4.41 -6.58 6.54
N ARG A 22 5.01 -6.97 7.68
CA ARG A 22 5.03 -6.14 8.90
C ARG A 22 5.77 -4.82 8.70
N THR A 23 6.94 -4.88 8.06
CA THR A 23 7.77 -3.70 7.81
C THR A 23 7.04 -2.73 6.90
N PHE A 24 6.47 -3.24 5.81
CA PHE A 24 5.72 -2.43 4.87
C PHE A 24 4.45 -1.83 5.49
N THR A 25 3.71 -2.61 6.28
CA THR A 25 2.52 -2.11 7.01
C THR A 25 2.89 -0.99 7.98
N LYS A 26 3.98 -1.14 8.76
CA LYS A 26 4.47 -0.07 9.64
C LYS A 26 4.86 1.19 8.86
N TRP A 27 5.53 1.02 7.73
CA TRP A 27 5.90 2.14 6.87
C TRP A 27 4.66 2.87 6.34
N ILE A 28 3.63 2.16 5.85
CA ILE A 28 2.37 2.75 5.41
C ILE A 28 1.71 3.53 6.56
N ASN A 29 1.60 2.92 7.74
CA ASN A 29 1.00 3.56 8.91
C ASN A 29 1.75 4.84 9.33
N SER A 30 3.09 4.87 9.20
CA SER A 30 3.86 6.08 9.51
C SER A 30 3.51 7.27 8.60
N HIS A 31 3.07 7.01 7.37
CA HIS A 31 2.61 8.04 6.45
C HIS A 31 1.13 8.37 6.64
N LEU A 32 0.27 7.36 6.76
CA LEU A 32 -1.17 7.58 6.97
C LEU A 32 -1.49 8.29 8.29
N ALA A 33 -0.62 8.19 9.30
CA ALA A 33 -0.71 8.97 10.53
C ALA A 33 -0.57 10.50 10.29
N LYS A 34 0.08 10.92 9.20
CA LYS A 34 0.24 12.35 8.84
C LYS A 34 -1.01 12.92 8.15
N ARG A 35 -1.92 12.07 7.68
CA ARG A 35 -3.18 12.50 7.07
C ARG A 35 -4.12 13.07 8.12
N LYS A 36 -5.02 13.97 7.71
CA LYS A 36 -6.13 14.46 8.52
C LYS A 36 -7.47 14.13 7.85
N PRO A 37 -8.34 13.29 8.47
CA PRO A 37 -8.07 12.47 9.66
C PRO A 37 -7.04 11.37 9.40
N PRO A 38 -6.34 10.87 10.44
CA PRO A 38 -5.37 9.78 10.31
C PRO A 38 -6.09 8.48 9.91
N MET A 39 -5.34 7.60 9.25
CA MET A 39 -5.81 6.26 8.87
C MET A 39 -4.81 5.20 9.33
N VAL A 40 -5.30 3.99 9.55
CA VAL A 40 -4.50 2.84 9.98
C VAL A 40 -4.81 1.65 9.06
N VAL A 41 -3.77 0.89 8.74
CA VAL A 41 -3.82 -0.42 8.09
C VAL A 41 -3.49 -1.47 9.14
N GLU A 42 -4.42 -2.39 9.34
CA GLU A 42 -4.30 -3.56 10.24
C GLU A 42 -4.00 -4.82 9.42
N ASP A 43 -4.77 -5.06 8.35
CA ASP A 43 -4.44 -6.08 7.35
C ASP A 43 -4.17 -5.44 5.99
N LEU A 44 -2.91 -5.49 5.57
CA LEU A 44 -2.44 -4.89 4.32
C LEU A 44 -3.28 -5.27 3.08
N PHE A 45 -3.73 -6.53 2.97
CA PHE A 45 -4.42 -6.98 1.76
C PHE A 45 -5.88 -6.59 1.78
N GLU A 46 -6.56 -6.72 2.91
CA GLU A 46 -7.97 -6.34 3.03
C GLU A 46 -8.14 -4.82 3.04
N ASP A 47 -7.30 -4.10 3.78
CA ASP A 47 -7.43 -2.66 3.97
C ASP A 47 -7.07 -1.81 2.75
N MET A 48 -6.32 -2.38 1.81
CA MET A 48 -5.89 -1.70 0.58
C MET A 48 -6.77 -2.04 -0.62
N LYS A 49 -7.63 -3.06 -0.50
CA LYS A 49 -8.38 -3.70 -1.59
C LYS A 49 -9.39 -2.78 -2.28
N ASP A 50 -10.02 -1.88 -1.52
CA ASP A 50 -11.00 -0.93 -2.05
C ASP A 50 -10.38 0.36 -2.60
N GLY A 51 -9.05 0.48 -2.52
CA GLY A 51 -8.27 1.60 -3.01
C GLY A 51 -8.32 2.88 -2.17
N VAL A 52 -9.13 2.95 -1.11
CA VAL A 52 -9.26 4.19 -0.31
C VAL A 52 -7.97 4.52 0.41
N LYS A 53 -7.42 3.56 1.16
CA LYS A 53 -6.16 3.77 1.89
C LYS A 53 -4.95 3.87 0.95
N LEU A 54 -5.02 3.22 -0.21
CA LEU A 54 -4.03 3.37 -1.27
C LEU A 54 -3.98 4.81 -1.80
N LEU A 55 -5.13 5.38 -2.16
CA LEU A 55 -5.21 6.77 -2.59
C LEU A 55 -4.72 7.72 -1.51
N ALA A 56 -5.17 7.54 -0.26
CA ALA A 56 -4.71 8.34 0.87
C ALA A 56 -3.19 8.29 1.07
N LEU A 57 -2.57 7.12 0.92
CA LEU A 57 -1.12 6.97 0.97
C LEU A 57 -0.44 7.74 -0.17
N LEU A 58 -0.95 7.61 -1.39
CA LEU A 58 -0.43 8.35 -2.55
C LEU A 58 -0.57 9.86 -2.37
N GLU A 59 -1.67 10.35 -1.81
CA GLU A 59 -1.85 11.77 -1.48
C GLU A 59 -0.77 12.26 -0.50
N VAL A 60 -0.52 11.52 0.59
CA VAL A 60 0.48 11.89 1.59
C VAL A 60 1.88 11.89 0.99
N LEU A 61 2.24 10.88 0.21
CA LEU A 61 3.56 10.75 -0.40
C LEU A 61 3.80 11.80 -1.49
N SER A 62 2.75 12.18 -2.22
CA SER A 62 2.85 13.10 -3.34
C SER A 62 2.63 14.57 -2.98
N GLY A 63 1.98 14.84 -1.85
CA GLY A 63 1.45 16.15 -1.52
C GLY A 63 0.28 16.59 -2.42
N GLN A 64 -0.24 15.72 -3.29
CA GLN A 64 -1.31 16.05 -4.24
C GLN A 64 -2.62 15.42 -3.81
N LYS A 65 -3.73 16.15 -3.98
CA LYS A 65 -5.07 15.60 -3.75
C LYS A 65 -5.48 14.69 -4.90
N LEU A 66 -6.04 13.53 -4.54
CA LEU A 66 -6.50 12.53 -5.51
C LEU A 66 -8.01 12.33 -5.37
N PRO A 67 -8.74 12.22 -6.49
CA PRO A 67 -10.16 11.85 -6.45
C PRO A 67 -10.34 10.51 -5.74
N CYS A 68 -11.28 10.47 -4.80
CA CYS A 68 -11.66 9.26 -4.09
C CYS A 68 -13.17 9.13 -4.10
N GLU A 69 -13.65 8.02 -4.66
CA GLU A 69 -15.05 7.64 -4.70
C GLU A 69 -15.45 7.00 -3.37
N GLN A 70 -16.44 7.61 -2.72
CA GLN A 70 -17.09 7.08 -1.54
C GLN A 70 -18.60 7.32 -1.64
N GLY A 71 -19.39 6.30 -1.31
CA GLY A 71 -20.84 6.41 -1.18
C GLY A 71 -21.28 6.02 0.22
N ARG A 72 -22.57 6.19 0.54
CA ARG A 72 -23.15 5.77 1.84
C ARG A 72 -22.81 4.32 2.20
N ARG A 73 -22.67 3.46 1.18
CA ARG A 73 -22.12 2.10 1.31
C ARG A 73 -21.05 1.88 0.26
N MET A 74 -19.92 1.30 0.67
CA MET A 74 -18.86 0.89 -0.24
C MET A 74 -19.36 -0.24 -1.16
N LYS A 75 -19.14 -0.12 -2.47
CA LYS A 75 -19.55 -1.08 -3.50
C LYS A 75 -18.36 -1.33 -4.42
N ARG A 76 -18.39 -2.45 -5.14
CA ARG A 76 -17.34 -2.83 -6.10
C ARG A 76 -17.03 -1.74 -7.13
N ILE A 77 -18.04 -1.00 -7.60
CA ILE A 77 -17.85 0.09 -8.57
C ILE A 77 -16.95 1.20 -8.01
N HIS A 78 -17.09 1.57 -6.74
CA HIS A 78 -16.26 2.59 -6.10
C HIS A 78 -14.82 2.08 -5.93
N ALA A 79 -14.68 0.81 -5.50
CA ALA A 79 -13.38 0.17 -5.37
C ALA A 79 -12.61 0.16 -6.70
N VAL A 80 -13.27 -0.27 -7.78
CA VAL A 80 -12.68 -0.28 -9.13
C VAL A 80 -12.29 1.14 -9.56
N ALA A 81 -13.13 2.14 -9.32
CA ALA A 81 -12.82 3.53 -9.63
C ALA A 81 -11.61 4.05 -8.85
N ASN A 82 -11.55 3.78 -7.54
CA ASN A 82 -10.44 4.20 -6.68
C ASN A 82 -9.10 3.56 -7.09
N ILE A 83 -9.11 2.26 -7.36
CA ILE A 83 -7.93 1.55 -7.87
C ILE A 83 -7.52 2.10 -9.24
N GLY A 84 -8.48 2.35 -10.15
CA GLY A 84 -8.22 2.97 -11.45
C GLY A 84 -7.53 4.34 -11.33
N THR A 85 -8.01 5.18 -10.41
CA THR A 85 -7.38 6.48 -10.12
C THR A 85 -5.95 6.32 -9.60
N ALA A 86 -5.72 5.39 -8.67
CA ALA A 86 -4.39 5.13 -8.13
C ALA A 86 -3.40 4.66 -9.22
N LEU A 87 -3.84 3.73 -10.07
CA LEU A 87 -3.03 3.21 -11.18
C LEU A 87 -2.69 4.31 -12.18
N LYS A 88 -3.68 5.10 -12.62
CA LYS A 88 -3.48 6.23 -13.53
C LYS A 88 -2.49 7.25 -12.97
N PHE A 89 -2.58 7.53 -11.66
CA PHE A 89 -1.65 8.43 -10.98
C PHE A 89 -0.21 7.91 -11.02
N LEU A 90 -0.01 6.62 -10.76
CA LEU A 90 1.31 5.97 -10.80
C LEU A 90 1.89 5.91 -12.21
N GLU A 91 1.08 5.59 -13.22
CA GLU A 91 1.48 5.59 -14.64
C GLU A 91 1.98 6.96 -15.08
N GLY A 92 1.25 8.03 -14.72
CA GLY A 92 1.65 9.40 -15.01
C GLY A 92 2.97 9.83 -14.37
N ARG A 93 3.50 9.09 -13.38
CA ARG A 93 4.80 9.34 -12.75
C ARG A 93 5.90 8.43 -13.30
N LYS A 94 5.61 7.16 -13.57
CA LYS A 94 6.54 6.24 -14.26
C LYS A 94 7.01 6.79 -15.61
N VAL A 95 6.11 7.41 -16.39
CA VAL A 95 6.46 8.01 -17.70
C VAL A 95 7.35 9.25 -17.55
N ARG A 96 7.39 9.90 -16.38
CA ARG A 96 8.25 11.07 -16.13
C ARG A 96 9.68 10.68 -15.76
N GLU A 97 9.86 9.63 -14.97
CA GLU A 97 11.19 9.19 -14.53
C GLU A 97 11.98 8.45 -15.62
N THR A 98 11.30 7.87 -16.63
CA THR A 98 11.98 7.22 -17.77
C THR A 98 12.35 8.18 -18.92
N LYS A 99 11.81 9.40 -18.95
CA LYS A 99 12.07 10.40 -20.01
C LYS A 99 13.24 11.34 -19.73
N LEU A 100 13.88 11.24 -18.57
CA LEU A 100 14.98 12.12 -18.15
C LEU A 100 16.36 11.44 -18.15
N ASN A 101 16.46 10.20 -18.64
CA ASN A 101 17.69 9.40 -18.64
C ASN A 101 18.13 8.96 -20.06
N THR A 102 17.78 9.72 -21.10
CA THR A 102 18.25 9.50 -22.48
C THR A 102 18.80 10.81 -23.03
#